data_AF-A0A0F5W411-F1
#
_entry.id   AF-A0A0F5W411-F1
#
_cell.length_a   1.000
_cell.length_b   1.000
_cell.length_c   1.000
_cell.angle_alpha   90.00
_cell.angle_beta   90.00
_cell.angle_gamma   90.00
#
_symmetry.space_group_name_H-M   'P 1'
#
loop_
_entity.id
_entity.type
_entity.pdbx_description
1 polymer ?
#
loop_
_entity_poly.entity_id
_entity_poly.type
_entity_poly.pdbx_seq_one_letter_code
_entity_poly.pdbx_strand_id
1 'polypeptide(L)'
;MTTNSTADLTADPSPDRIERLDEEIITLLARRRAMAQELPPPARARAVDPEFAETVREMTDRYRQELGGAGELVARAVMVLCHPSRQS
;
A
#
# COMPACT_ATOMS: atom_id res chain seq x y z
N MET A 1 25.26 14.39 -15.88
CA MET A 1 24.07 14.25 -16.74
C MET A 1 22.94 13.74 -15.88
N THR A 2 22.07 14.63 -15.43
CA THR A 2 20.84 14.29 -14.71
C THR A 2 19.76 14.13 -15.78
N THR A 3 19.43 12.90 -16.17
CA THR A 3 18.30 12.64 -17.05
C THR A 3 17.03 12.81 -16.23
N ASN A 4 16.57 14.05 -16.20
CA ASN A 4 15.27 14.44 -15.67
C ASN A 4 14.20 13.64 -16.44
N SER A 5 13.63 12.62 -15.80
CA SER A 5 12.43 11.89 -16.24
C SER A 5 11.19 12.78 -16.15
N THR A 6 11.23 13.95 -16.79
CA THR A 6 10.12 14.90 -16.90
C THR A 6 9.34 14.70 -18.21
N ALA A 7 9.74 13.72 -19.04
CA ALA A 7 9.19 13.48 -20.37
C ALA A 7 7.83 12.76 -20.38
N ASP A 8 7.30 12.32 -19.23
CA ASP A 8 6.07 11.50 -19.20
C ASP A 8 4.83 12.21 -18.59
N LEU A 9 4.95 13.51 -18.30
CA LEU A 9 3.90 14.31 -17.65
C LEU A 9 2.91 14.97 -18.63
N THR A 10 3.05 14.75 -19.94
CA THR A 10 2.16 15.34 -20.97
C THR A 10 1.46 14.30 -21.86
N ALA A 11 1.53 13.01 -21.53
CA ALA A 11 0.74 12.01 -22.22
C ALA A 11 -0.69 12.00 -21.66
N ASP A 12 -1.68 12.21 -22.53
CA ASP A 12 -3.12 12.10 -22.24
C ASP A 12 -3.41 10.82 -21.44
N PRO A 13 -4.31 10.83 -20.45
CA PRO A 13 -4.73 9.62 -19.76
C PRO A 13 -5.51 8.73 -20.74
N SER A 14 -4.80 7.84 -21.44
CA SER A 14 -5.43 6.78 -22.22
C SER A 14 -5.81 5.60 -21.30
N PRO A 15 -6.88 4.84 -21.62
CA PRO A 15 -7.25 3.64 -20.87
C PRO A 15 -6.08 2.67 -20.69
N ASP A 16 -5.28 2.46 -21.73
CA ASP A 16 -4.10 1.57 -21.73
C ASP A 16 -2.98 2.02 -20.75
N ARG A 17 -2.91 3.32 -20.38
CA ARG A 17 -1.97 3.78 -19.35
C ARG A 17 -2.49 3.52 -17.95
N ILE A 18 -3.80 3.66 -17.75
CA ILE A 18 -4.46 3.35 -16.47
C ILE A 18 -4.35 1.86 -16.19
N GLU A 19 -4.61 1.01 -17.18
CA GLU A 19 -4.49 -0.45 -17.03
C GLU A 19 -3.06 -0.88 -16.66
N ARG A 20 -2.04 -0.31 -17.31
CA ARG A 20 -0.63 -0.57 -16.94
C ARG A 20 -0.29 -0.09 -15.54
N LEU A 21 -0.81 1.07 -15.13
CA LEU A 21 -0.63 1.56 -13.77
C LEU A 21 -1.29 0.61 -12.75
N ASP A 22 -2.47 0.08 -13.06
CA ASP A 22 -3.12 -0.92 -12.21
C ASP A 22 -2.30 -2.20 -12.09
N GLU A 23 -1.67 -2.69 -13.17
CA GLU A 23 -0.75 -3.83 -13.10
C GLU A 23 0.48 -3.54 -12.21
N GLU A 24 1.05 -2.34 -12.30
CA GLU A 24 2.15 -1.90 -11.45
C GLU A 24 1.71 -1.86 -9.97
N ILE A 25 0.53 -1.30 -9.68
CA ILE A 25 -0.05 -1.27 -8.34
C ILE A 25 -0.24 -2.69 -7.79
N ILE A 26 -0.82 -3.60 -8.59
CA ILE A 26 -1.04 -5.00 -8.20
C ILE A 26 0.30 -5.67 -7.87
N THR A 27 1.32 -5.47 -8.71
CA THR A 27 2.66 -6.03 -8.51
C THR A 27 3.31 -5.52 -7.23
N LEU A 28 3.22 -4.21 -6.96
CA LEU A 28 3.73 -3.60 -5.73
C LEU A 28 3.00 -4.12 -4.49
N LEU A 29 1.67 -4.28 -4.56
CA LEU A 29 0.88 -4.84 -3.48
C LEU A 29 1.21 -6.32 -3.20
N ALA A 30 1.41 -7.12 -4.24
CA ALA A 30 1.84 -8.51 -4.11
C ALA A 30 3.22 -8.60 -3.42
N ARG A 31 4.18 -7.77 -3.83
CA ARG A 31 5.50 -7.68 -3.18
C ARG A 31 5.40 -7.26 -1.72
N ARG A 32 4.58 -6.24 -1.42
CA ARG A 32 4.33 -5.79 -0.04
C ARG A 32 3.74 -6.91 0.82
N ARG A 33 2.81 -7.71 0.26
CA ARG A 33 2.23 -8.87 0.94
C ARG A 33 3.30 -9.93 1.25
N ALA A 34 4.13 -10.28 0.28
CA ALA A 34 5.21 -11.24 0.47
C ALA A 34 6.16 -10.80 1.60
N MET A 35 6.61 -9.54 1.58
CA MET A 35 7.45 -8.99 2.66
C MET A 35 6.74 -9.00 4.02
N ALA A 36 5.44 -8.71 4.07
CA ALA A 36 4.67 -8.75 5.31
C ALA A 36 4.48 -10.17 5.86
N GLN A 37 4.51 -11.19 5.01
CA GLN A 37 4.45 -12.61 5.42
C GLN A 37 5.77 -13.11 6.01
N GLU A 38 6.89 -12.49 5.66
CA GLU A 38 8.21 -12.79 6.25
C GLU A 38 8.37 -12.21 7.66
N LEU A 39 7.52 -11.25 8.05
CA LEU A 39 7.57 -10.66 9.38
C LEU A 39 7.11 -11.66 10.45
N PRO A 40 7.73 -11.64 11.64
CA PRO A 40 7.30 -12.51 12.73
C PRO A 40 5.84 -12.20 13.11
N PRO A 41 5.09 -13.21 13.57
CA PRO A 41 3.76 -12.97 14.11
C PRO A 41 3.86 -11.99 15.29
N PRO A 42 2.87 -11.10 15.47
CA PRO A 42 2.90 -10.13 16.55
C PRO A 42 2.95 -10.84 17.91
N ALA A 43 3.73 -10.31 18.84
CA ALA A 43 3.93 -10.89 20.18
C ALA A 43 2.65 -10.91 21.04
N ARG A 44 1.66 -10.08 20.69
CA ARG A 44 0.35 -9.99 21.33
C ARG A 44 -0.76 -10.02 20.28
N ALA A 45 -1.97 -10.35 20.73
CA ALA A 45 -3.15 -10.13 19.91
C ALA A 45 -3.21 -8.64 19.53
N ARG A 46 -3.26 -8.35 18.23
CA ARG A 46 -3.15 -7.00 17.65
C ARG A 46 -4.14 -5.97 18.22
N ALA A 47 -5.33 -6.43 18.64
CA ALA A 47 -6.35 -5.57 19.23
C ALA A 47 -5.94 -4.94 20.57
N VAL A 48 -4.92 -5.49 21.23
CA VAL A 48 -4.39 -5.01 22.52
C VAL A 48 -2.92 -4.61 22.44
N ASP A 49 -2.35 -4.51 21.24
CA ASP A 49 -0.96 -4.11 21.01
C ASP A 49 -0.89 -2.61 20.64
N PRO A 50 -0.38 -1.74 21.54
CA PRO A 50 -0.29 -0.31 21.30
C PRO A 50 0.60 0.06 20.12
N GLU A 51 1.70 -0.66 19.91
CA GLU A 51 2.65 -0.40 18.83
C GLU A 51 2.02 -0.76 17.47
N PHE A 52 1.23 -1.84 17.45
CA PHE A 52 0.44 -2.19 16.27
C PHE A 52 -0.63 -1.12 15.98
N ALA A 53 -1.34 -0.64 17.01
CA ALA A 53 -2.35 0.40 16.85
C ALA A 53 -1.75 1.73 16.34
N GLU A 54 -0.55 2.09 16.81
CA GLU A 54 0.20 3.25 16.33
C GLU A 54 0.65 3.08 14.87
N THR A 55 1.22 1.93 14.52
CA THR A 55 1.60 1.61 13.14
C THR A 55 0.40 1.70 12.17
N VAL A 56 -0.77 1.19 12.59
CA VAL A 56 -2.01 1.27 11.81
C VAL A 56 -2.44 2.73 11.62
N ARG A 57 -2.36 3.55 12.67
CA ARG A 57 -2.70 4.97 12.63
C ARG A 57 -1.78 5.73 11.68
N GLU A 58 -0.47 5.60 11.85
CA GLU A 58 0.54 6.27 11.01
C GLU A 58 0.37 5.90 9.53
N MET A 59 0.13 4.61 9.25
CA MET A 59 -0.09 4.18 7.88
C MET A 59 -1.38 4.78 7.33
N THR A 60 -2.47 4.75 8.08
CA THR A 60 -3.76 5.33 7.65
C THR A 60 -3.63 6.83 7.39
N ASP A 61 -2.92 7.55 8.27
CA ASP A 61 -2.67 8.98 8.13
C ASP A 61 -1.84 9.30 6.88
N ARG A 62 -0.80 8.49 6.59
CA ARG A 62 0.00 8.62 5.36
C ARG A 62 -0.85 8.46 4.11
N TYR A 63 -1.66 7.40 4.03
CA TYR A 63 -2.56 7.22 2.87
C TYR A 63 -3.60 8.34 2.78
N ARG A 64 -4.14 8.82 3.91
CA ARG A 64 -5.09 9.95 3.93
C ARG A 64 -4.46 11.24 3.45
N GLN A 65 -3.21 11.52 3.82
CA GLN A 65 -2.47 12.70 3.38
C GLN A 65 -2.25 12.71 1.87
N GLU A 66 -1.93 11.55 1.28
CA GLU A 66 -1.63 11.45 -0.15
C GLU A 66 -2.88 11.28 -1.04
N LEU A 67 -3.90 10.57 -0.57
CA LEU A 67 -5.08 10.19 -1.37
C LEU A 67 -6.40 10.83 -0.88
N GLY A 68 -6.34 11.73 0.09
CA GLY A 68 -7.51 12.36 0.69
C GLY A 68 -8.44 11.37 1.39
N GLY A 69 -9.75 11.62 1.34
CA GLY A 69 -10.76 10.81 2.04
C GLY A 69 -10.78 9.32 1.62
N ALA A 70 -10.37 9.02 0.38
CA ALA A 70 -10.27 7.64 -0.11
C ALA A 70 -9.06 6.89 0.47
N GLY A 71 -8.03 7.61 0.96
CA GLY A 71 -6.81 7.03 1.50
C GLY A 71 -7.04 6.08 2.67
N GLU A 72 -8.04 6.37 3.51
CA GLU A 72 -8.39 5.48 4.62
C GLU A 72 -8.90 4.11 4.15
N LEU A 73 -9.68 4.07 3.07
CA LEU A 73 -10.16 2.82 2.48
C LEU A 73 -9.01 2.02 1.89
N VAL A 74 -8.09 2.69 1.18
CA VAL A 74 -6.91 2.04 0.60
C VAL A 74 -6.00 1.48 1.71
N ALA A 75 -5.73 2.26 2.75
CA ALA A 75 -4.94 1.79 3.89
C ALA A 75 -5.53 0.51 4.50
N ARG A 76 -6.85 0.49 4.73
CA ARG A 76 -7.56 -0.69 5.27
C ARG A 76 -7.44 -1.90 4.34
N ALA A 77 -7.66 -1.72 3.04
CA ALA A 77 -7.52 -2.80 2.07
C ALA A 77 -6.09 -3.38 2.06
N VAL A 78 -5.08 -2.51 2.09
CA VAL A 78 -3.66 -2.89 2.14
C VAL A 78 -3.30 -3.65 3.42
N MET A 79 -3.81 -3.23 4.58
CA MET A 79 -3.61 -3.98 5.84
C MET A 79 -4.21 -5.37 5.81
N VAL A 80 -5.44 -5.48 5.29
CA VAL A 80 -6.14 -6.76 5.18
C VAL A 80 -5.43 -7.69 4.20
N LEU A 81 -4.99 -7.16 3.05
CA LEU A 81 -4.27 -7.91 2.03
C LEU A 81 -2.95 -8.48 2.55
N CYS A 82 -2.20 -7.66 3.31
CA CYS A 82 -0.87 -8.00 3.79
C CYS A 82 -0.90 -8.68 5.17
N HIS A 83 -2.04 -9.20 5.60
CA HIS A 83 -2.15 -9.87 6.89
C HIS A 83 -1.52 -11.27 6.83
N PRO A 84 -0.53 -11.60 7.69
CA PRO A 84 0.18 -12.88 7.63
C PRO A 84 -0.71 -14.10 7.90
N SER A 85 -1.84 -13.93 8.59
CA SER A 85 -2.79 -15.03 8.84
C SER A 85 -3.74 -15.32 7.66
N ARG A 86 -3.68 -14.56 6.56
CA ARG A 86 -4.39 -14.91 5.32
C ARG A 86 -3.53 -15.83 4.45
N GLN A 87 -3.60 -17.12 4.74
CA GLN A 87 -3.33 -18.16 3.75
C GLN A 87 -4.55 -18.24 2.82
N SER A 88 -4.36 -17.99 1.54
CA SER A 88 -5.30 -18.38 0.48
C SER A 88 -4.69 -19.53 -0.28
#